data_AF-A0A293MPU3-F1
#
_entry.id   AF-A0A293MPU3-F1
#
_cell.length_a   1.000
_cell.length_b   1.000
_cell.length_c   1.000
_cell.angle_alpha   90.00
_cell.angle_beta   90.00
_cell.angle_gamma   90.00
#
_symmetry.space_group_name_H-M   'P 1'
#
loop_
_entity.id
_entity.type
_entity.pdbx_description
1 polymer ?
#
loop_
_entity_poly.entity_id
_entity_poly.type
_entity_poly.pdbx_seq_one_letter_code
_entity_poly.pdbx_strand_id
1 'polypeptide(L)'
;MPEFKCSNGWLERFKKRHGVRSTPINGESGAVNQDTVDTWRRNRLAELLEEYPDRDIYNLDEAALFYKLLPNRTYTTVGGSSSGAKQSGDKEYAEFNSKQG
;
A
#
# COMPACT_ATOMS: atom_id res chain seq x y z
N MET A 1 -7.66 10.02 -40.55
CA MET A 1 -8.50 9.30 -39.57
C MET A 1 -9.40 10.32 -38.89
N PRO A 2 -10.72 10.16 -38.88
CA PRO A 2 -11.59 11.07 -38.12
C PRO A 2 -11.31 10.93 -36.62
N GLU A 3 -11.24 12.06 -35.92
CA GLU A 3 -11.01 12.12 -34.48
C GLU A 3 -12.27 11.69 -33.73
N PHE A 4 -12.14 10.66 -32.89
CA PHE A 4 -13.25 10.15 -32.09
C PHE A 4 -13.60 11.18 -30.99
N LYS A 5 -14.75 11.84 -31.13
CA LYS A 5 -15.32 12.71 -30.09
C LYS A 5 -16.43 11.98 -29.35
N CYS A 6 -16.22 11.72 -28.07
CA CYS A 6 -17.25 11.19 -27.18
C CYS A 6 -17.48 12.13 -25.99
N SER A 7 -18.70 12.10 -25.44
CA SER A 7 -19.02 12.80 -24.20
C SER A 7 -18.69 11.93 -23.00
N ASN A 8 -18.45 12.55 -21.84
CA ASN A 8 -18.25 11.82 -20.57
C ASN A 8 -19.41 10.85 -20.26
N GLY A 9 -20.65 11.21 -20.65
CA GLY A 9 -21.81 10.35 -20.48
C GLY A 9 -21.79 9.07 -21.34
N TRP A 10 -21.15 9.09 -22.51
CA TRP A 10 -20.94 7.86 -23.30
C TRP A 10 -20.00 6.90 -22.57
N LEU A 11 -18.91 7.42 -22.01
CA LEU A 11 -17.93 6.62 -21.25
C LEU A 11 -18.54 6.02 -19.98
N GLU A 12 -19.34 6.78 -19.24
CA GLU A 12 -20.05 6.29 -18.06
C GLU A 12 -21.04 5.17 -18.40
N ARG A 13 -21.83 5.35 -19.46
CA ARG A 13 -22.77 4.32 -19.94
C ARG A 13 -22.05 3.07 -20.43
N PHE A 14 -20.92 3.22 -21.10
CA PHE A 14 -20.07 2.10 -21.52
C PHE A 14 -19.54 1.32 -20.32
N LYS A 15 -18.95 2.03 -19.33
CA LYS A 15 -18.45 1.43 -18.08
C LYS A 15 -19.57 0.67 -17.35
N LYS A 16 -20.76 1.27 -17.23
CA LYS A 16 -21.92 0.64 -16.60
C LYS A 16 -22.41 -0.61 -17.34
N ARG A 17 -22.47 -0.57 -18.67
CA ARG A 17 -22.93 -1.70 -19.51
C ARG A 17 -22.01 -2.91 -19.41
N HIS A 18 -20.70 -2.68 -19.36
CA HIS A 18 -19.68 -3.73 -19.34
C HIS A 18 -19.14 -4.04 -17.93
N GLY A 19 -19.72 -3.44 -16.89
CA GLY A 19 -19.30 -3.65 -15.51
C GLY A 19 -17.86 -3.19 -15.23
N VAL A 20 -17.34 -2.22 -15.98
CA VAL A 20 -15.99 -1.70 -15.80
C VAL A 20 -15.98 -0.70 -14.65
N ARG A 21 -15.29 -1.03 -13.56
CA ARG A 21 -15.15 -0.18 -12.38
C ARG A 21 -13.69 0.19 -12.16
N SER A 22 -13.45 1.42 -11.74
CA SER A 22 -12.14 1.83 -11.24
C SER A 22 -11.99 1.42 -9.78
N THR A 23 -11.13 0.46 -9.48
CA THR A 23 -10.80 0.02 -8.12
C THR A 23 -9.42 0.55 -7.71
N PRO A 24 -9.25 0.99 -6.45
CA PRO A 24 -7.92 1.32 -5.95
C PRO A 24 -7.06 0.05 -5.91
N ILE A 25 -5.76 0.22 -6.19
CA ILE A 25 -4.78 -0.83 -5.97
C ILE A 25 -4.42 -0.79 -4.48
N ASN A 26 -4.90 -1.75 -3.70
CA ASN A 26 -4.48 -1.91 -2.33
C ASN A 26 -3.17 -2.70 -2.32
N GLY A 27 -2.19 -2.25 -1.54
CA GLY A 27 -0.95 -3.01 -1.30
C GLY A 27 -1.24 -4.38 -0.67
N GLU A 28 -0.24 -5.26 -0.63
CA GLU A 28 -0.31 -6.49 0.15
C GLU A 28 -0.57 -6.13 1.61
N SER A 29 -1.83 -6.24 2.07
CA SER A 29 -2.10 -6.37 3.50
C SER A 29 -1.61 -7.76 3.87
N GLY A 30 -0.39 -7.85 4.41
CA GLY A 30 0.05 -9.08 5.05
C GLY A 30 -1.01 -9.47 6.08
N ALA A 31 -1.60 -10.66 5.95
CA ALA A 31 -2.46 -11.22 6.97
C ALA A 31 -1.58 -11.56 8.17
N VAL A 32 -1.30 -10.58 9.01
CA VAL A 32 -0.48 -10.74 10.22
C VAL A 32 -1.39 -11.26 11.33
N ASN A 33 -0.96 -12.33 11.99
CA ASN A 33 -1.64 -12.87 13.16
C ASN A 33 -1.42 -11.95 14.35
N GLN A 34 -2.48 -11.27 14.83
CA GLN A 34 -2.36 -10.29 15.90
C GLN A 34 -1.99 -10.89 17.25
N ASP A 35 -2.43 -12.12 17.55
CA ASP A 35 -2.04 -12.79 18.80
C ASP A 35 -0.53 -13.02 18.86
N THR A 36 0.09 -13.30 17.70
CA THR A 36 1.54 -13.46 17.57
C THR A 36 2.26 -12.14 17.81
N VAL A 37 1.74 -11.04 17.23
CA VAL A 37 2.28 -9.69 17.42
C VAL A 37 2.20 -9.28 18.89
N ASP A 38 1.04 -9.45 19.52
CA ASP A 38 0.81 -9.04 20.90
C ASP A 38 1.63 -9.87 21.90
N THR A 39 1.81 -11.16 21.63
CA THR A 39 2.65 -12.03 22.45
C THR A 39 4.12 -11.64 22.33
N TRP A 40 4.60 -11.37 21.11
CA TRP A 40 5.97 -10.92 20.89
C TRP A 40 6.23 -9.55 21.53
N ARG A 41 5.29 -8.62 21.42
CA ARG A 41 5.40 -7.28 21.99
C ARG A 41 5.51 -7.31 23.53
N ARG A 42 4.72 -8.16 24.18
CA ARG A 42 4.73 -8.26 25.65
C ARG A 42 5.95 -9.00 26.20
N ASN A 43 6.36 -10.08 25.53
CA ASN A 43 7.35 -10.97 26.11
C ASN A 43 8.77 -10.68 25.62
N ARG A 44 8.95 -10.33 24.34
CA ARG A 44 10.30 -10.16 23.76
C ARG A 44 10.71 -8.71 23.62
N LEU A 45 9.81 -7.85 23.13
CA LEU A 45 10.13 -6.44 22.96
C LEU A 45 10.37 -5.76 24.31
N ALA A 46 9.56 -6.06 25.33
CA ALA A 46 9.75 -5.51 26.68
C ALA A 46 11.12 -5.90 27.28
N GLU A 47 11.50 -7.18 27.21
CA GLU A 47 12.81 -7.67 27.67
C GLU A 47 13.97 -6.95 26.96
N LEU A 48 13.87 -6.75 25.64
CA LEU A 48 14.88 -6.06 24.85
C LEU A 48 15.00 -4.58 25.22
N LEU A 49 13.88 -3.90 25.47
CA LEU A 49 13.90 -2.47 25.80
C LEU A 49 14.46 -2.20 27.22
N GLU A 50 14.30 -3.13 28.17
CA GLU A 50 14.90 -3.00 29.50
C GLU A 50 16.44 -3.03 29.50
N GLU A 51 17.06 -3.62 28.47
CA GLU A 51 18.52 -3.69 28.34
C GLU A 51 19.17 -2.35 27.93
N TYR A 52 18.38 -1.43 27.36
CA TYR A 52 18.87 -0.16 26.84
C TYR A 52 18.20 1.03 27.55
N PRO A 53 18.95 2.10 27.89
CA PRO A 53 18.34 3.31 28.39
C PRO A 53 17.55 4.01 27.28
N ASP A 54 16.45 4.68 27.61
CA ASP A 54 15.54 5.35 26.67
C ASP A 54 16.25 6.22 25.62
N ARG A 55 17.34 6.90 26.00
CA ARG A 55 18.15 7.75 25.11
C ARG A 55 18.76 7.02 23.90
N ASP A 56 18.88 5.70 24.00
CA ASP A 56 19.56 4.81 23.06
C ASP A 56 18.54 3.94 22.27
N ILE A 57 17.24 4.18 22.45
CA ILE A 57 16.16 3.53 21.68
C ILE A 57 15.79 4.41 20.47
N TYR A 58 15.96 3.84 19.27
CA TYR A 58 15.63 4.50 18.00
C TYR A 58 14.60 3.67 17.25
N ASN A 59 13.61 4.36 16.66
CA ASN A 59 12.74 3.72 15.67
C ASN A 59 13.41 3.82 14.29
N LEU A 60 13.60 2.68 13.66
CA LEU A 60 14.09 2.53 12.29
C LEU A 60 12.90 2.08 11.46
N ASP A 61 12.47 2.92 10.52
CA ASP A 61 11.49 2.52 9.52
C ASP A 61 12.04 2.81 8.13
N GLU A 62 11.82 1.88 7.22
CA GLU A 62 12.24 1.99 5.82
C GLU A 62 11.11 2.64 5.04
N ALA A 63 11.33 3.88 4.59
CA ALA A 63 10.41 4.54 3.69
C ALA A 63 10.89 4.32 2.25
N ALA A 64 10.09 3.60 1.46
CA ALA A 64 10.31 3.51 0.03
C ALA A 64 9.71 4.75 -0.66
N LEU A 65 10.56 5.55 -1.30
CA LEU A 65 10.13 6.59 -2.22
C LEU A 65 9.87 5.96 -3.58
N PHE A 66 8.64 6.07 -4.05
CA PHE A 66 8.26 5.59 -5.37
C PHE A 66 8.21 6.78 -6.34
N TYR A 67 8.96 6.71 -7.43
CA TYR A 67 8.87 7.67 -8.52
C TYR A 67 8.43 6.98 -9.82
N LYS A 68 7.69 7.72 -10.66
CA LYS A 68 6.99 7.19 -11.85
C LYS A 68 5.97 6.08 -11.54
N LEU A 69 5.19 6.19 -10.45
CA LEU A 69 4.11 5.24 -10.21
C LEU A 69 3.13 5.23 -11.38
N LEU A 70 2.76 4.02 -11.80
CA LEU A 70 1.52 3.83 -12.55
C LEU A 70 0.32 4.29 -11.71
N PRO A 71 -0.79 4.71 -12.36
CA PRO A 71 -1.99 5.14 -11.65
C PRO A 71 -2.41 4.14 -10.58
N ASN A 72 -2.70 4.64 -9.36
CA ASN A 72 -3.13 3.85 -8.20
C ASN A 72 -4.56 3.27 -8.34
N ARG A 73 -5.06 3.18 -9.57
CA ARG A 73 -6.40 2.69 -9.87
C ARG A 73 -6.35 1.85 -11.13
N THR A 74 -6.83 0.63 -11.01
CA THR A 74 -7.02 -0.29 -12.13
C THR A 74 -8.49 -0.33 -12.51
N TYR A 75 -8.77 -0.64 -13.77
CA TYR A 75 -10.12 -0.88 -14.26
C TYR A 75 -10.38 -2.38 -14.26
N THR A 76 -11.27 -2.84 -13.39
CA THR A 76 -11.69 -4.25 -13.32
C THR A 76 -13.12 -4.42 -13.81
N THR A 77 -13.42 -5.60 -14.35
CA THR A 77 -14.78 -6.03 -14.65
C THR A 77 -15.46 -6.56 -13.39
N VAL A 78 -16.79 -6.50 -13.32
CA VAL A 78 -17.57 -7.10 -12.24
C VAL A 78 -17.20 -8.59 -12.11
N GLY A 79 -16.61 -8.98 -10.98
CA GLY A 79 -16.11 -10.33 -10.70
C GLY A 79 -14.59 -10.50 -10.72
N GLY A 80 -13.84 -9.50 -11.21
CA GLY A 80 -12.37 -9.48 -11.14
C GLY A 80 -11.88 -8.97 -9.78
N SER A 81 -11.21 -9.83 -9.01
CA SER A 81 -10.51 -9.40 -7.81
C SER A 81 -9.22 -8.66 -8.20
N SER A 82 -8.96 -7.47 -7.63
CA SER A 82 -7.70 -6.71 -7.80
C SER A 82 -6.70 -6.93 -6.67
N SER A 83 -6.89 -7.98 -5.86
CA SER A 83 -5.98 -8.38 -4.80
C SER A 83 -4.63 -8.80 -5.37
N GLY A 84 -3.55 -8.10 -5.02
CA GLY A 84 -2.18 -8.45 -5.40
C GLY A 84 -1.58 -7.67 -6.56
N ALA A 85 -2.25 -6.63 -7.07
CA ALA A 85 -1.62 -5.72 -8.02
C ALA A 85 -0.50 -4.92 -7.31
N LYS A 86 0.76 -5.28 -7.56
CA LYS A 86 1.91 -4.51 -7.09
C LYS A 86 2.02 -3.25 -7.94
N GLN A 87 2.11 -2.09 -7.29
CA GLN A 87 2.47 -0.86 -8.00
C GLN A 87 3.87 -1.04 -8.57
N SER A 88 4.00 -0.96 -9.90
CA SER A 88 5.29 -0.90 -10.56
C SER A 88 5.72 0.56 -10.68
N GLY A 89 6.95 0.80 -10.30
CA GLY A 89 7.61 2.10 -10.26
C GLY A 89 9.04 1.88 -9.81
N ASP A 90 9.91 2.82 -10.17
CA ASP A 90 11.28 2.80 -9.66
C ASP A 90 11.22 3.13 -8.16
N LYS A 91 12.01 2.41 -7.35
CA LYS A 91 12.03 2.58 -5.89
C LYS A 91 13.38 3.09 -5.46
N GLU A 92 13.36 4.08 -4.60
CA GLU A 92 14.52 4.52 -3.84
C GLU A 92 14.24 4.28 -2.36
N TYR A 93 15.21 3.70 -1.67
CA TYR A 93 15.09 3.35 -0.26
C TYR A 93 15.75 4.44 0.58
N ALA A 94 15.02 4.91 1.59
CA ALA A 94 15.53 5.83 2.58
C ALA A 94 15.27 5.27 3.98
N GLU A 95 16.32 5.25 4.79
CA GLU A 95 16.26 4.88 6.20
C GLU A 95 15.99 6.14 7.03
N PHE A 96 14.92 6.13 7.81
CA PHE A 96 14.58 7.24 8.71
C PHE A 96 14.72 6.81 10.16
N ASN A 97 15.53 7.57 10.89
CA ASN A 97 15.81 7.31 12.30
C ASN A 97 15.19 8.42 13.13
N SER A 98 14.32 8.04 14.06
CA SER A 98 13.75 8.97 15.05
C SER A 98 14.01 8.47 16.46
N LYS A 99 14.40 9.38 17.35
CA LYS A 99 14.44 9.08 18.79
C LYS A 99 13.02 8.94 19.31
N GLN A 100 12.77 7.87 20.03
CA GLN A 100 11.58 7.78 20.88
C GLN A 100 11.92 8.54 22.17
N GLY A 101 11.08 9.52 22.52
CA GLY A 101 11.27 10.41 23.67
C GLY A 101 10.36 10.05 24.83
#